data_AF-A0A0R3WEG8-F1
#
_entry.id   AF-A0A0R3WEG8-F1
#
_cell.length_a   1.000
_cell.length_b   1.000
_cell.length_c   1.000
_cell.angle_alpha   90.00
_cell.angle_beta   90.00
_cell.angle_gamma   90.00
#
_symmetry.space_group_name_H-M   'P 1'
#
loop_
_entity.id
_entity.type
_entity.pdbx_description
1 polymer ?
#
loop_
_entity_poly.entity_id
_entity_poly.type
_entity_poly.pdbx_seq_one_letter_code
_entity_poly.pdbx_strand_id
1 'polypeptide(L)'
;MCAPTEKTKPLTEEQIVEGFQKLRYEQRAIANKITGLEMDQREHNMVIKVLKNVDSERKCFRLIDGVLVERQVKHVLPALIENEKKASWNITMAEALEVLRRQFDEKGVELQVYKEEHKIRLAGEDSVDNGSGGTGTSGSGGGEKGGGGASSASASSGVLVT
;
A
#
# COMPACT_ATOMS: atom_id res chain seq x y z
N MET A 1 14.46 -50.06 3.78
CA MET A 1 14.82 -49.08 4.84
C MET A 1 13.98 -47.83 4.60
N CYS A 2 12.95 -47.59 5.42
CA CYS A 2 12.13 -46.36 5.35
C CYS A 2 12.75 -45.31 6.28
N ALA A 3 13.02 -44.12 5.74
CA ALA A 3 13.44 -42.95 6.50
C ALA A 3 12.24 -42.35 7.25
N PRO A 4 12.41 -41.85 8.49
CA PRO A 4 11.34 -41.19 9.22
C PRO A 4 11.09 -39.78 8.66
N THR A 5 9.84 -39.51 8.30
CA THR A 5 9.32 -38.20 7.94
C THR A 5 9.41 -37.25 9.14
N GLU A 6 10.13 -36.13 8.99
CA GLU A 6 10.19 -35.07 10.01
C GLU A 6 8.79 -34.52 10.27
N LYS A 7 8.31 -34.73 11.50
CA LYS A 7 7.09 -34.10 12.00
C LYS A 7 7.45 -32.69 12.45
N THR A 8 7.15 -31.70 11.61
CA THR A 8 7.09 -30.29 12.04
C THR A 8 6.11 -30.20 13.20
N LYS A 9 6.56 -29.63 14.33
CA LYS A 9 5.69 -29.36 15.48
C LYS A 9 4.53 -28.46 15.01
N PRO A 10 3.29 -28.67 15.45
CA PRO A 10 2.22 -27.73 15.16
C PRO A 10 2.59 -26.37 15.77
N LEU A 11 2.56 -25.31 14.96
CA LEU A 11 2.75 -23.94 15.44
C LEU A 11 1.71 -23.63 16.52
N THR A 12 2.10 -22.83 17.53
CA THR A 12 1.15 -22.35 18.54
C THR A 12 0.19 -21.32 17.92
N GLU A 13 -1.01 -21.17 18.49
CA GLU A 13 -2.00 -20.18 18.03
C GLU A 13 -1.42 -18.76 17.99
N GLU A 14 -0.60 -18.39 18.97
CA GLU A 14 0.10 -17.11 19.01
C GLU A 14 1.06 -16.93 17.81
N GLN A 15 1.82 -17.98 17.46
CA GLN A 15 2.72 -17.96 16.30
C GLN A 15 1.96 -17.88 14.98
N ILE A 16 0.79 -18.50 14.90
CA ILE A 16 -0.10 -18.43 13.73
C ILE A 16 -0.61 -17.00 13.54
N VAL A 17 -1.08 -16.36 14.62
CA VAL A 17 -1.56 -14.98 14.58
C VAL A 17 -0.43 -14.02 14.21
N GLU A 18 0.75 -14.16 14.81
CA GLU A 18 1.92 -13.34 14.50
C GLU A 18 2.35 -13.49 13.04
N GLY A 19 2.39 -14.72 12.53
CA GLY A 19 2.70 -15.02 11.13
C GLY A 19 1.72 -14.35 10.17
N PHE A 20 0.42 -14.44 10.44
CA PHE A 20 -0.61 -13.79 9.64
C PHE A 20 -0.50 -12.25 9.66
N GLN A 21 -0.25 -11.66 10.84
CA GLN A 21 -0.06 -10.21 10.96
C GLN A 21 1.18 -9.74 10.19
N LYS A 22 2.28 -10.51 10.24
CA LYS A 22 3.49 -10.24 9.47
C LYS A 22 3.22 -10.26 7.97
N LEU A 23 2.53 -11.27 7.45
CA LEU A 23 2.17 -11.35 6.03
C LEU A 23 1.28 -10.16 5.59
N ARG A 24 0.31 -9.75 6.43
CA ARG A 24 -0.50 -8.54 6.16
C ARG A 24 0.33 -7.27 6.16
N TYR A 25 1.29 -7.15 7.07
CA TYR A 25 2.21 -6.02 7.10
C TYR A 25 3.06 -5.96 5.83
N GLU A 26 3.64 -7.08 5.42
CA GLU A 26 4.43 -7.21 4.19
C GLU A 26 3.61 -6.80 2.96
N GLN A 27 2.38 -7.32 2.81
CA GLN A 27 1.48 -6.98 1.71
C GLN A 27 1.17 -5.47 1.67
N ARG A 28 0.84 -4.87 2.82
CA ARG A 28 0.60 -3.43 2.92
C ARG A 28 1.84 -2.61 2.60
N ALA A 29 3.03 -3.05 3.03
CA ALA A 29 4.28 -2.38 2.72
C ALA A 29 4.55 -2.38 1.22
N ILE A 30 4.23 -3.47 0.50
CA ILE A 30 4.32 -3.54 -0.96
C ILE A 30 3.32 -2.57 -1.61
N ALA A 31 2.07 -2.52 -1.14
CA ALA A 31 1.06 -1.58 -1.66
C ALA A 31 1.48 -0.11 -1.52
N ASN A 32 2.08 0.26 -0.38
CA ASN A 32 2.61 1.60 -0.16
C ASN A 32 3.74 1.93 -1.15
N LYS A 33 4.64 0.98 -1.43
CA LYS A 33 5.71 1.15 -2.43
C LYS A 33 5.16 1.33 -3.84
N ILE A 34 4.16 0.54 -4.24
CA ILE A 34 3.47 0.67 -5.54
C ILE A 34 2.90 2.09 -5.67
N THR A 35 2.14 2.54 -4.67
CA THR A 35 1.50 3.87 -4.68
C THR A 35 2.54 4.98 -4.78
N GLY A 36 3.66 4.87 -4.06
CA GLY A 36 4.76 5.83 -4.11
C GLY A 36 5.38 5.93 -5.50
N LEU A 37 5.75 4.80 -6.11
CA LEU A 37 6.34 4.79 -7.46
C LEU A 37 5.37 5.30 -8.54
N GLU A 38 4.06 5.02 -8.41
CA GLU A 38 3.04 5.59 -9.31
C GLU A 38 2.88 7.10 -9.16
N MET A 39 3.05 7.62 -7.94
CA MET A 39 3.09 9.07 -7.70
C MET A 39 4.33 9.69 -8.33
N ASP A 40 5.52 9.13 -8.08
CA ASP A 40 6.79 9.61 -8.64
C ASP A 40 6.76 9.64 -10.17
N GLN A 41 6.19 8.60 -10.80
CA GLN A 41 6.03 8.55 -12.25
C GLN A 41 5.12 9.67 -12.76
N ARG A 42 3.98 9.92 -12.08
CA ARG A 42 3.06 11.00 -12.44
C ARG A 42 3.69 12.38 -12.28
N GLU A 43 4.40 12.60 -11.19
CA GLU A 43 5.09 13.86 -10.91
C GLU A 43 6.19 14.13 -11.94
N HIS A 44 7.01 13.13 -12.25
CA HIS A 44 8.05 13.26 -13.27
C HIS A 44 7.46 13.65 -14.63
N ASN A 45 6.38 13.00 -15.05
CA ASN A 45 5.68 13.32 -16.30
C ASN A 45 5.07 14.75 -16.28
N MET A 46 4.56 15.18 -15.13
CA MET A 46 4.02 16.53 -14.96
C MET A 46 5.11 17.59 -15.08
N VAL A 47 6.27 17.38 -14.45
CA VAL A 47 7.43 18.29 -14.55
C VAL A 47 7.86 18.47 -16.00
N ILE A 48 7.94 17.39 -16.77
CA ILE A 48 8.28 17.44 -18.20
C ILE A 48 7.23 18.21 -18.99
N LYS A 49 5.94 17.97 -18.73
CA LYS A 49 4.83 18.68 -19.40
C LYS A 49 4.88 20.18 -19.14
N VAL A 50 5.17 20.60 -17.90
CA VAL A 50 5.28 22.02 -17.54
C VAL A 50 6.51 22.64 -18.20
N LEU A 51 7.67 22.01 -18.08
CA LEU A 51 8.93 22.56 -18.61
C LEU A 51 8.96 22.65 -20.14
N LYS A 52 8.18 21.83 -20.87
CA LYS A 52 8.02 21.95 -22.33
C LYS A 52 7.42 23.29 -22.78
N ASN A 53 6.62 23.94 -21.93
CA ASN A 53 5.97 25.21 -22.23
C ASN A 53 6.74 26.42 -21.66
N VAL A 54 7.88 26.18 -21.01
CA VAL A 54 8.72 27.22 -20.42
C VAL A 54 9.84 27.56 -21.40
N ASP A 55 10.20 28.84 -21.46
CA ASP A 55 11.32 29.31 -22.27
C ASP A 55 12.62 28.56 -21.93
N SER A 56 13.31 28.12 -22.98
CA SER A 56 14.51 27.29 -22.93
C SER A 56 15.72 28.01 -22.31
N GLU A 57 15.77 29.34 -22.39
CA GLU A 57 16.86 30.15 -21.82
C GLU A 57 16.65 30.49 -20.35
N ARG A 58 15.46 30.21 -19.80
CA ARG A 58 15.16 30.47 -18.40
C ARG A 58 16.02 29.62 -17.47
N LYS A 59 16.45 30.22 -16.37
CA LYS A 59 17.18 29.53 -15.30
C LYS A 59 16.27 28.51 -14.60
N CYS A 60 16.81 27.34 -14.33
CA CYS A 60 16.21 26.22 -13.63
C CYS A 60 17.14 25.83 -12.48
N PHE A 61 16.57 25.46 -11.34
CA PHE A 61 17.35 25.01 -10.19
C PHE A 61 16.97 23.58 -9.84
N ARG A 62 17.97 22.72 -9.69
CA ARG A 62 17.78 21.34 -9.23
C ARG A 62 18.41 21.16 -7.87
N LEU A 63 17.65 20.68 -6.91
CA LEU A 63 18.15 20.29 -5.60
C LEU A 63 18.76 18.87 -5.70
N ILE A 64 20.01 18.71 -5.30
CA ILE A 64 20.71 17.43 -5.20
C ILE A 64 21.45 17.41 -3.87
N ASP A 65 21.11 16.48 -2.99
CA ASP A 65 21.77 16.30 -1.67
C ASP A 65 21.91 17.60 -0.86
N GLY A 66 20.87 18.43 -0.87
CA GLY A 66 20.84 19.71 -0.16
C GLY A 66 21.54 20.87 -0.87
N VAL A 67 22.19 20.63 -2.02
CA VAL A 67 22.82 21.66 -2.85
C VAL A 67 21.92 22.05 -4.02
N LEU A 68 21.70 23.35 -4.19
CA LEU A 68 20.90 23.90 -5.29
C LEU A 68 21.81 24.16 -6.50
N VAL A 69 21.61 23.42 -7.59
CA VAL A 69 22.42 23.55 -8.81
C VAL A 69 21.67 24.38 -9.85
N GLU A 70 22.26 25.49 -10.27
CA GLU A 70 21.74 26.33 -11.36
C GLU A 70 22.03 25.70 -12.72
N ARG A 71 21.00 25.59 -13.56
CA ARG A 71 21.05 25.15 -14.96
C ARG A 71 20.08 25.98 -15.79
N GLN A 72 20.05 25.77 -17.10
CA GLN A 72 19.02 26.34 -17.99
C GLN A 72 18.07 25.24 -18.45
N VAL A 73 16.82 25.60 -18.75
CA VAL A 73 15.78 24.66 -19.19
C VAL A 73 16.24 23.88 -20.42
N LYS A 74 16.96 24.50 -21.37
CA LYS A 74 17.51 23.82 -22.56
C LYS A 74 18.48 22.68 -22.28
N HIS A 75 19.10 22.64 -21.09
CA HIS A 75 19.98 21.55 -20.68
C HIS A 75 19.28 20.55 -19.75
N VAL A 76 18.29 21.01 -18.98
CA VAL A 76 17.55 20.17 -18.03
C VAL A 76 16.44 19.37 -18.72
N LEU A 77 15.71 20.00 -19.64
CA LEU A 77 14.58 19.38 -20.32
C LEU A 77 15.02 18.17 -21.18
N PRO A 78 16.12 18.23 -21.95
CA PRO A 78 16.64 17.04 -22.62
C PRO A 78 17.09 15.98 -21.63
N ALA A 79 17.71 16.33 -20.49
CA ALA A 79 18.11 15.33 -19.49
C ALA A 79 16.90 14.64 -18.84
N LEU A 80 15.82 15.36 -18.58
CA LEU A 80 14.56 14.79 -18.07
C LEU A 80 13.87 13.93 -19.13
N ILE A 81 13.80 14.41 -20.38
CA ILE A 81 13.20 13.68 -21.50
C ILE A 81 14.06 12.49 -21.89
N GLU A 82 15.39 12.56 -21.85
CA GLU A 82 16.30 11.46 -22.20
C GLU A 82 16.35 10.43 -21.06
N ASN A 83 16.19 10.87 -19.81
CA ASN A 83 15.88 9.96 -18.71
C ASN A 83 14.51 9.29 -18.93
N GLU A 84 13.47 10.02 -19.36
CA GLU A 84 12.13 9.47 -19.65
C GLU A 84 12.09 8.57 -20.91
N LYS A 85 12.81 8.97 -21.97
CA LYS A 85 12.90 8.34 -23.31
C LYS A 85 13.95 7.25 -23.40
N LYS A 86 14.90 7.18 -22.48
CA LYS A 86 15.56 5.91 -22.20
C LYS A 86 14.39 4.98 -21.96
N ALA A 87 14.09 4.15 -22.97
CA ALA A 87 13.06 3.13 -22.88
C ALA A 87 13.28 2.40 -21.55
N SER A 88 14.55 2.18 -21.20
CA SER A 88 15.02 1.74 -19.89
C SER A 88 14.41 2.42 -18.65
N TRP A 89 14.08 3.71 -18.53
CA TRP A 89 13.52 4.26 -17.27
C TRP A 89 12.03 3.99 -17.13
N ASN A 90 11.24 4.28 -18.17
CA ASN A 90 9.82 3.94 -18.19
C ASN A 90 9.63 2.41 -18.15
N ILE A 91 10.49 1.66 -18.85
CA ILE A 91 10.56 0.20 -18.78
C ILE A 91 11.01 -0.22 -17.38
N THR A 92 12.08 0.29 -16.79
CA THR A 92 12.51 -0.13 -15.43
C THR A 92 11.48 0.22 -14.37
N MET A 93 10.79 1.36 -14.49
CA MET A 93 9.76 1.75 -13.52
C MET A 93 8.51 0.90 -13.71
N ALA A 94 8.11 0.63 -14.95
CA ALA A 94 7.00 -0.29 -15.26
C ALA A 94 7.33 -1.73 -14.83
N GLU A 95 8.53 -2.22 -15.11
CA GLU A 95 9.05 -3.52 -14.67
C GLU A 95 9.11 -3.60 -13.14
N ALA A 96 9.59 -2.56 -12.46
CA ALA A 96 9.60 -2.51 -11.00
C ALA A 96 8.17 -2.53 -10.43
N LEU A 97 7.24 -1.79 -11.03
CA LEU A 97 5.83 -1.83 -10.66
C LEU A 97 5.20 -3.20 -10.93
N GLU A 98 5.53 -3.84 -12.04
CA GLU A 98 5.04 -5.18 -12.38
C GLU A 98 5.55 -6.23 -11.39
N VAL A 99 6.84 -6.19 -11.05
CA VAL A 99 7.44 -7.06 -10.04
C VAL A 99 6.78 -6.85 -8.69
N LEU A 100 6.56 -5.60 -8.26
CA LEU A 100 5.90 -5.30 -6.99
C LEU A 100 4.42 -5.72 -7.00
N ARG A 101 3.70 -5.55 -8.12
CA ARG A 101 2.32 -6.03 -8.29
C ARG A 101 2.26 -7.54 -8.21
N ARG A 102 3.15 -8.24 -8.89
CA ARG A 102 3.26 -9.70 -8.78
C ARG A 102 3.53 -10.14 -7.35
N GLN A 103 4.46 -9.50 -6.64
CA GLN A 103 4.73 -9.78 -5.23
C GLN A 103 3.52 -9.50 -4.34
N PHE A 104 2.76 -8.45 -4.62
CA PHE A 104 1.53 -8.12 -3.91
C PHE A 104 0.46 -9.20 -4.10
N ASP A 105 0.28 -9.68 -5.33
CA ASP A 105 -0.68 -10.73 -5.68
C ASP A 105 -0.28 -12.08 -5.08
N GLU A 106 1.00 -12.46 -5.20
CA GLU A 106 1.58 -13.66 -4.57
C GLU A 106 1.36 -13.66 -3.05
N LYS A 107 1.60 -12.51 -2.39
CA LYS A 107 1.34 -12.35 -0.94
C LYS A 107 -0.14 -12.36 -0.61
N GLY A 108 -1.00 -11.89 -1.51
CA GLY A 108 -2.46 -11.98 -1.37
C GLY A 108 -2.96 -13.42 -1.41
N VAL A 109 -2.44 -14.24 -2.33
CA VAL A 109 -2.74 -15.68 -2.40
C VAL A 109 -2.19 -16.39 -1.17
N GLU A 110 -0.95 -16.10 -0.75
CA GLU A 110 -0.35 -16.66 0.47
C GLU A 110 -1.21 -16.36 1.70
N LEU A 111 -1.72 -15.13 1.84
CA LEU A 111 -2.64 -14.75 2.92
C LEU A 111 -3.96 -15.53 2.91
N GLN A 112 -4.52 -15.79 1.73
CA GLN A 112 -5.76 -16.56 1.61
C GLN A 112 -5.53 -18.02 2.01
N VAL A 113 -4.47 -18.64 1.49
CA VAL A 113 -4.08 -20.02 1.87
C VAL A 113 -3.83 -20.12 3.37
N TYR A 114 -3.10 -19.15 3.95
CA TYR A 114 -2.83 -19.12 5.38
C TYR A 114 -4.09 -18.95 6.23
N LYS A 115 -5.08 -18.17 5.76
CA LYS A 115 -6.38 -18.01 6.42
C LYS A 115 -7.17 -19.32 6.42
N GLU A 116 -7.17 -20.05 5.31
CA GLU A 116 -7.88 -21.33 5.14
C GLU A 116 -7.23 -22.47 5.93
N GLU A 117 -5.90 -22.58 5.88
CA GLU A 117 -5.12 -23.63 6.57
C GLU A 117 -5.24 -23.53 8.09
N HIS A 118 -5.22 -22.31 8.62
CA HIS A 118 -5.24 -22.05 10.07
C HIS A 118 -6.61 -21.58 10.59
N LYS A 119 -7.66 -21.61 9.75
CA LYS A 119 -9.04 -21.20 10.09
C LYS A 119 -9.12 -19.85 10.80
N ILE A 120 -8.35 -18.90 10.31
CA ILE A 120 -8.22 -17.58 10.93
C ILE A 120 -9.49 -16.76 10.67
N ARG A 121 -10.11 -16.25 11.73
CA ARG A 121 -11.20 -15.27 11.67
C ARG A 121 -10.67 -13.88 12.02
N LEU A 122 -10.88 -12.90 11.14
CA LEU A 122 -10.68 -11.51 11.52
C LEU A 122 -11.85 -11.08 12.40
N ALA A 123 -11.56 -10.65 13.62
CA ALA A 123 -12.51 -9.97 14.49
C ALA A 123 -12.97 -8.69 13.78
N GLY A 124 -14.21 -8.73 13.29
CA GLY A 124 -14.83 -7.67 12.48
C GLY A 124 -15.66 -8.17 11.29
N GLU A 125 -15.55 -9.44 10.90
CA GLU A 125 -16.30 -10.00 9.74
C GLU A 125 -17.64 -10.66 10.14
N ASP A 126 -17.90 -10.87 11.43
CA ASP A 126 -19.16 -11.42 11.95
C ASP A 126 -20.01 -10.31 12.63
N SER A 127 -20.71 -9.50 11.84
CA SER A 127 -21.96 -8.83 12.28
C SER A 127 -22.80 -8.35 11.09
N VAL A 128 -23.10 -9.25 10.16
CA VAL A 128 -24.31 -9.11 9.31
C VAL A 128 -25.06 -10.43 9.34
N ASP A 129 -25.58 -10.78 10.52
CA ASP A 129 -26.63 -11.80 10.61
C ASP A 129 -27.97 -11.14 10.27
N ASN A 130 -28.54 -11.58 9.16
CA ASN A 130 -29.80 -11.15 8.59
C ASN A 130 -30.95 -11.83 9.35
N GLY A 131 -31.38 -11.23 10.46
CA GLY A 131 -32.50 -11.68 11.29
C GLY A 131 -33.66 -10.68 11.29
N SER A 132 -34.67 -10.96 10.47
CA SER A 132 -35.99 -10.31 10.46
C SER A 132 -36.65 -10.26 11.85
N GLY A 133 -37.08 -9.07 12.28
CA GLY A 133 -37.93 -8.89 13.47
C GLY A 133 -38.38 -7.45 13.66
N GLY A 134 -39.41 -7.02 12.91
CA GLY A 134 -40.03 -5.72 13.11
C GLY A 134 -40.82 -5.64 14.42
N THR A 135 -40.72 -4.50 15.10
CA THR A 135 -41.81 -3.81 15.84
C THR A 135 -41.32 -2.39 16.15
N GLY A 136 -42.08 -1.38 15.70
CA GLY A 136 -41.72 0.03 15.84
C GLY A 136 -41.97 0.62 17.22
N THR A 137 -41.44 1.82 17.46
CA THR A 137 -42.15 2.96 18.08
C THR A 137 -41.29 4.24 17.94
N SER A 138 -41.99 5.32 17.63
CA SER A 138 -41.63 6.73 17.46
C SER A 138 -40.86 7.39 18.61
N GLY A 139 -40.07 8.44 18.29
CA GLY A 139 -39.61 9.42 19.27
C GLY A 139 -38.70 10.51 18.69
N SER A 140 -39.24 11.71 18.53
CA SER A 140 -38.61 12.96 18.09
C SER A 140 -37.71 13.59 19.16
N GLY A 141 -36.69 14.37 18.76
CA GLY A 141 -36.08 15.40 19.63
C GLY A 141 -34.61 15.70 19.34
N GLY A 142 -34.35 16.87 18.74
CA GLY A 142 -33.00 17.42 18.54
C GLY A 142 -32.37 18.00 19.81
N GLY A 143 -31.06 18.24 19.76
CA GLY A 143 -30.34 18.92 20.84
C GLY A 143 -28.82 18.92 20.66
N GLU A 144 -28.27 20.11 20.69
CA GLU A 144 -26.91 20.55 20.36
C GLU A 144 -25.82 20.26 21.42
N LYS A 145 -24.57 20.44 20.98
CA LYS A 145 -23.31 20.72 21.73
C LYS A 145 -22.51 19.55 22.35
N GLY A 146 -21.27 19.44 21.85
CA GLY A 146 -20.11 19.84 22.65
C GLY A 146 -19.08 18.75 22.97
N GLY A 147 -17.92 18.85 22.30
CA GLY A 147 -16.60 18.68 22.93
C GLY A 147 -16.05 17.28 23.14
N GLY A 148 -14.72 17.16 23.01
CA GLY A 148 -13.94 16.06 23.56
C GLY A 148 -13.32 15.16 22.50
N GLY A 149 -12.00 15.21 22.38
CA GLY A 149 -11.24 14.42 21.42
C GLY A 149 -11.27 12.92 21.70
N ALA A 150 -10.96 12.16 20.65
CA ALA A 150 -10.37 10.84 20.74
C ALA A 150 -9.54 10.67 19.46
N SER A 151 -8.22 10.56 19.59
CA SER A 151 -7.57 9.26 19.58
C SER A 151 -7.78 8.59 18.22
N SER A 152 -6.79 8.73 17.33
CA SER A 152 -6.63 7.85 16.18
C SER A 152 -6.49 6.43 16.69
N ALA A 153 -7.62 5.73 16.84
CA ALA A 153 -7.68 4.31 17.08
C ALA A 153 -7.14 3.65 15.82
N SER A 154 -5.86 3.32 15.85
CA SER A 154 -5.30 2.25 15.05
C SER A 154 -6.18 1.04 15.30
N ALA A 155 -7.07 0.73 14.37
CA ALA A 155 -7.89 -0.46 14.40
C ALA A 155 -6.94 -1.67 14.31
N SER A 156 -6.51 -2.16 15.48
CA SER A 156 -5.90 -3.47 15.63
C SER A 156 -7.03 -4.46 15.35
N SER A 157 -7.19 -4.84 14.07
CA SER A 157 -8.06 -5.95 13.68
C SER A 157 -7.60 -7.18 14.46
N GLY A 158 -8.37 -7.56 15.48
CA GLY A 158 -8.12 -8.77 16.25
C GLY A 158 -8.18 -9.97 15.31
N VAL A 159 -7.26 -10.92 15.49
CA VAL A 159 -7.20 -12.15 14.70
C VAL A 159 -7.48 -13.28 15.69
N LEU A 160 -8.55 -14.05 15.46
CA LEU A 160 -8.90 -15.24 16.25
C LEU A 160 -8.58 -16.49 15.45
N VAL A 161 -7.94 -17.47 16.09
CA VAL A 161 -7.69 -18.82 15.57
C VAL A 161 -8.72 -19.76 16.22
N THR A 162 -9.30 -20.71 15.46
CA THR A 162 -10.35 -21.63 15.93
C THR A 162 -9.96 -23.09 15.82
#